data_AF-A0A183J243-F1
#
_entry.id   AF-A0A183J243-F1
#
_cell.length_a   1.000
_cell.length_b   1.000
_cell.length_c   1.000
_cell.angle_alpha   90.00
_cell.angle_beta   90.00
_cell.angle_gamma   90.00
#
_symmetry.space_group_name_H-M   'P 1'
#
loop_
_entity.id
_entity.type
_entity.pdbx_description
1 polymer ?
#
loop_
_entity_poly.entity_id
_entity_poly.type
_entity_poly.pdbx_seq_one_letter_code
_entity_poly.pdbx_strand_id
1 'polypeptide(L)'
;MVKKDFHSIYSRLVLCKTFKLDEDAKVLTPEETLFNSVQLINYTHDLCSASPDVKFRTLMCLGLNEQSLHLWFEIFCSSHDIVEKWYCPCSFIRSPAWVQIKCDLRVLSHFSFNLSADSELTPRFQRCSEHPLKESVREMLVKHHLFSWEL
;
A
#
# COMPACT_ATOMS: atom_id res chain seq x y z
N MET A 1 2.84 24.45 31.52
CA MET A 1 2.17 23.72 30.43
C MET A 1 3.08 22.67 29.78
N VAL A 2 3.90 21.94 30.56
CA VAL A 2 4.94 21.01 30.03
C VAL A 2 4.79 19.59 30.60
N LYS A 3 4.07 19.39 31.72
CA LYS A 3 3.94 18.09 32.39
C LYS A 3 2.97 17.11 31.69
N LYS A 4 2.02 17.61 30.89
CA LYS A 4 1.01 16.78 30.20
C LYS A 4 1.61 16.01 29.01
N ASP A 5 2.60 16.60 28.35
CA ASP A 5 3.28 16.01 27.20
C ASP A 5 4.20 14.85 27.60
N PHE A 6 4.82 14.93 28.77
CA PHE A 6 5.64 13.82 29.30
C PHE A 6 4.83 12.56 29.52
N HIS A 7 3.61 12.67 30.05
CA HIS A 7 2.74 11.51 30.19
C HIS A 7 2.34 10.98 28.81
N SER A 8 2.03 11.85 27.85
CA SER A 8 1.66 11.41 26.50
C SER A 8 2.81 10.71 25.77
N ILE A 9 4.03 11.22 25.87
CA ILE A 9 5.22 10.62 25.26
C ILE A 9 5.54 9.29 25.94
N TYR A 10 5.47 9.26 27.27
CA TYR A 10 5.68 8.03 28.05
C TYR A 10 4.64 6.97 27.72
N SER A 11 3.35 7.34 27.62
CA SER A 11 2.29 6.43 27.19
C SER A 11 2.51 5.90 25.77
N ARG A 12 2.95 6.75 24.82
CA ARG A 12 3.29 6.31 23.46
C ARG A 12 4.46 5.33 23.46
N LEU A 13 5.54 5.62 24.17
CA LEU A 13 6.71 4.75 24.27
C LEU A 13 6.38 3.40 24.95
N VAL A 14 5.59 3.43 26.02
CA VAL A 14 5.12 2.22 26.71
C VAL A 14 4.24 1.40 25.78
N LEU A 15 3.30 2.01 25.04
CA LEU A 15 2.48 1.30 24.06
C LEU A 15 3.34 0.68 22.94
N CYS A 16 4.26 1.44 22.35
CA CYS A 16 5.19 0.92 21.34
C CYS A 16 6.00 -0.27 21.86
N LYS A 17 6.47 -0.20 23.11
CA LYS A 17 7.25 -1.26 23.74
C LYS A 17 6.42 -2.48 24.15
N THR A 18 5.23 -2.28 24.70
CA THR A 18 4.31 -3.36 25.12
C THR A 18 3.80 -4.16 23.92
N PHE A 19 3.51 -3.48 22.81
CA PHE A 19 3.03 -4.11 21.58
C PHE A 19 4.12 -4.43 20.56
N LYS A 20 5.40 -4.22 20.90
CA LYS A 20 6.55 -4.44 20.01
C LYS A 20 6.45 -3.72 18.66
N LEU A 21 5.77 -2.57 18.62
CA LEU A 21 5.55 -1.80 17.39
C LEU A 21 6.88 -1.34 16.74
N ASP A 22 7.96 -1.22 17.53
CA ASP A 22 9.31 -0.92 17.04
C ASP A 22 10.07 -2.17 16.51
N GLU A 23 9.71 -3.39 16.93
CA GLU A 23 10.36 -4.63 16.45
C GLU A 23 9.88 -5.01 15.03
N ASP A 24 8.67 -4.57 14.65
CA ASP A 24 8.09 -4.75 13.31
C ASP A 24 8.40 -3.60 12.33
N ALA A 25 9.18 -2.59 12.75
CA ALA A 25 9.64 -1.51 11.87
C ALA A 25 10.79 -1.98 10.94
N LYS A 26 10.71 -3.22 10.43
CA LYS A 26 11.56 -3.65 9.32
C LYS A 26 11.19 -2.78 8.13
N VAL A 27 12.11 -1.91 7.71
CA VAL A 27 11.98 -1.22 6.43
C VAL A 27 11.97 -2.31 5.36
N LEU A 28 10.79 -2.54 4.79
CA LEU A 28 10.59 -3.53 3.74
C LEU A 28 11.44 -3.15 2.53
N THR A 29 12.01 -4.14 1.86
CA THR A 29 12.74 -3.87 0.62
C THR A 29 11.78 -3.45 -0.50
N PRO A 30 12.26 -2.81 -1.58
CA PRO A 30 11.41 -2.46 -2.71
C PRO A 30 10.72 -3.68 -3.35
N GLU A 31 11.36 -4.85 -3.32
CA GLU A 31 10.78 -6.12 -3.76
C GLU A 31 9.65 -6.58 -2.84
N GLU A 32 9.84 -6.51 -1.52
CA GLU A 32 8.83 -6.87 -0.52
C GLU A 32 7.61 -5.94 -0.62
N THR A 33 7.83 -4.63 -0.74
CA THR A 33 6.74 -3.65 -0.89
C THR A 33 5.98 -3.83 -2.21
N LEU A 34 6.68 -4.11 -3.31
CA LEU A 34 6.06 -4.43 -4.59
C LEU A 34 5.22 -5.70 -4.51
N PHE A 35 5.78 -6.77 -3.94
CA PHE A 35 5.08 -8.05 -3.79
C PHE A 35 3.80 -7.91 -2.95
N ASN A 36 3.90 -7.25 -1.79
CA ASN A 36 2.75 -6.98 -0.93
C ASN A 36 1.68 -6.15 -1.65
N SER A 37 2.09 -5.14 -2.42
CA SER A 37 1.17 -4.29 -3.20
C SER A 37 0.42 -5.09 -4.27
N VAL A 38 1.12 -5.97 -5.00
CA VAL A 38 0.50 -6.85 -6.00
C VAL A 38 -0.47 -7.84 -5.34
N GLN A 39 -0.11 -8.42 -4.19
CA GLN A 39 -1.01 -9.29 -3.43
C GLN A 39 -2.26 -8.56 -2.97
N LEU A 40 -2.11 -7.36 -2.41
CA LEU A 40 -3.22 -6.52 -1.96
C LEU A 40 -4.16 -6.17 -3.13
N ILE A 41 -3.59 -5.76 -4.27
CA ILE A 41 -4.37 -5.43 -5.46
C ILE A 41 -5.12 -6.66 -5.94
N ASN A 42 -4.47 -7.81 -6.10
CA ASN A 42 -5.17 -9.02 -6.53
C ASN A 42 -6.29 -9.38 -5.57
N TYR A 43 -6.03 -9.42 -4.27
CA TYR A 43 -7.06 -9.69 -3.27
C TYR A 43 -8.26 -8.74 -3.36
N THR A 44 -8.03 -7.44 -3.43
CA THR A 44 -9.11 -6.43 -3.43
C THR A 44 -9.83 -6.32 -4.77
N HIS A 45 -9.08 -6.34 -5.88
CA HIS A 45 -9.60 -6.07 -7.22
C HIS A 45 -10.21 -7.31 -7.88
N ASP A 46 -9.75 -8.52 -7.53
CA ASP A 46 -10.38 -9.76 -8.03
C ASP A 46 -11.80 -9.93 -7.52
N LEU A 47 -12.09 -9.47 -6.29
CA LEU A 47 -13.44 -9.44 -5.71
C LEU A 47 -14.42 -8.61 -6.55
N CYS A 48 -13.90 -7.61 -7.27
CA CYS A 48 -14.68 -6.76 -8.17
C CYS A 48 -14.58 -7.17 -9.64
N SER A 49 -13.85 -8.25 -9.94
CA SER A 49 -13.51 -8.64 -11.32
C SER A 49 -12.94 -7.46 -12.11
N ALA A 50 -12.10 -6.64 -11.46
CA ALA A 50 -11.51 -5.47 -12.09
C ALA A 50 -10.58 -5.88 -13.23
N SER A 51 -10.54 -5.07 -14.29
CA SER A 51 -9.66 -5.37 -15.42
C SER A 51 -8.18 -5.27 -15.03
N PRO A 52 -7.28 -5.96 -15.74
CA PRO A 52 -5.83 -5.84 -15.52
C PRO A 52 -5.32 -4.40 -15.60
N ASP A 53 -5.92 -3.57 -16.45
CA ASP A 53 -5.54 -2.16 -16.59
C ASP A 53 -5.87 -1.35 -15.32
N VAL A 54 -7.00 -1.64 -14.66
CA VAL A 54 -7.37 -1.02 -13.38
C VAL A 54 -6.35 -1.44 -12.31
N LYS A 55 -6.05 -2.74 -12.23
CA LYS A 55 -5.02 -3.26 -11.31
C LYS A 55 -3.66 -2.58 -11.52
N PHE A 56 -3.26 -2.39 -12.78
CA PHE A 56 -2.00 -1.72 -13.11
C PHE A 56 -1.99 -0.25 -12.69
N ARG A 57 -3.07 0.51 -12.96
CA ARG A 57 -3.18 1.91 -12.50
C ARG A 57 -3.19 2.02 -10.98
N THR A 58 -3.87 1.11 -10.30
CA THR A 58 -3.81 1.03 -8.83
C THR A 58 -2.39 0.75 -8.34
N LEU A 59 -1.63 -0.13 -9.00
CA LEU A 59 -0.23 -0.36 -8.67
C LEU A 59 0.61 0.91 -8.80
N MET A 60 0.37 1.74 -9.83
CA MET A 60 1.03 3.03 -9.96
C MET A 60 0.66 3.98 -8.81
N CYS A 61 -0.62 4.05 -8.42
CA CYS A 61 -1.07 4.85 -7.28
C CYS A 61 -0.38 4.43 -5.98
N LEU A 62 -0.32 3.12 -5.70
CA LEU A 62 0.36 2.60 -4.52
C LEU A 62 1.87 2.90 -4.56
N GLY A 63 2.52 2.71 -5.71
CA GLY A 63 3.94 3.00 -5.85
C GLY A 63 4.28 4.48 -5.65
N LEU A 64 3.39 5.39 -6.01
CA LEU A 64 3.52 6.83 -5.74
C LEU A 64 3.32 7.14 -4.26
N ASN A 65 2.31 6.56 -3.61
CA ASN A 65 2.05 6.72 -2.18
C ASN A 65 3.24 6.22 -1.34
N GLU A 66 3.82 5.08 -1.71
CA GLU A 66 5.02 4.48 -1.08
C GLU A 66 6.34 5.15 -1.50
N GLN A 67 6.29 6.17 -2.37
CA GLN A 67 7.47 6.87 -2.92
C GLN A 67 8.50 5.93 -3.58
N SER A 68 8.06 4.72 -3.97
CA SER A 68 8.91 3.60 -4.38
C SER A 68 8.70 3.21 -5.85
N LEU A 69 7.86 3.95 -6.60
CA LEU A 69 7.53 3.64 -8.00
C LEU A 69 8.77 3.48 -8.89
N HIS A 70 9.77 4.35 -8.73
CA HIS A 70 11.03 4.29 -9.48
C HIS A 70 11.84 3.01 -9.18
N LEU A 71 11.81 2.53 -7.93
CA LEU A 71 12.48 1.30 -7.50
C LEU A 71 11.74 0.07 -8.04
N TRP A 72 10.40 0.08 -8.00
CA TRP A 72 9.58 -0.98 -8.57
C TRP A 72 9.79 -1.09 -10.08
N PHE A 73 9.85 0.04 -10.78
CA PHE A 73 10.15 0.08 -12.21
C PHE A 73 11.54 -0.48 -12.53
N GLU A 74 12.54 -0.19 -11.70
CA GLU A 74 13.89 -0.77 -11.82
C GLU A 74 13.90 -2.29 -11.67
N ILE A 75 13.17 -2.84 -10.69
CA ILE A 75 13.06 -4.29 -10.48
C ILE A 75 12.57 -4.98 -11.75
N PHE A 76 11.53 -4.43 -12.40
CA PHE A 76 11.00 -4.99 -13.64
C PHE A 76 12.00 -4.90 -14.80
N CYS A 77 12.60 -3.72 -15.01
CA CYS A 77 13.47 -3.49 -16.16
C CYS A 77 14.84 -4.19 -16.04
N SER A 78 15.29 -4.45 -14.81
CA SER A 78 16.57 -5.12 -14.55
C SER A 78 16.45 -6.65 -14.64
N SER A 79 15.24 -7.21 -14.66
CA SER A 79 15.02 -8.65 -14.78
C SER A 79 15.08 -9.10 -16.24
N HIS A 80 16.20 -9.67 -16.65
CA HIS A 80 16.41 -10.17 -18.01
C HIS A 80 15.34 -11.20 -18.41
N ASP A 81 15.04 -12.15 -17.52
CA ASP A 81 14.04 -13.20 -17.78
C ASP A 81 12.65 -12.64 -18.05
N ILE A 82 12.23 -11.61 -17.29
CA ILE A 82 10.93 -10.96 -17.48
C ILE A 82 10.94 -10.15 -18.77
N VAL A 83 11.98 -9.35 -18.98
CA VAL A 83 12.07 -8.46 -20.13
C VAL A 83 12.09 -9.25 -21.44
N GLU A 84 12.88 -10.33 -21.52
CA GLU A 84 12.93 -11.16 -22.72
C GLU A 84 11.65 -11.94 -22.98
N LYS A 85 10.97 -12.39 -21.92
CA LYS A 85 9.73 -13.16 -22.04
C LYS A 85 8.55 -12.31 -22.52
N TRP A 86 8.47 -11.06 -22.07
CA TRP A 86 7.27 -10.24 -22.24
C TRP A 86 7.44 -9.07 -23.22
N TYR A 87 8.67 -8.70 -23.59
CA TYR A 87 8.93 -7.56 -24.46
C TYR A 87 9.66 -7.93 -25.75
N CYS A 88 9.18 -7.38 -26.86
CA CYS A 88 9.81 -7.50 -28.18
C CYS A 88 11.26 -6.98 -28.18
N PRO A 89 12.20 -7.58 -28.95
CA PRO A 89 13.58 -7.12 -29.10
C PRO A 89 13.77 -5.62 -29.36
N CYS A 90 12.88 -5.00 -30.12
CA CYS A 90 12.95 -3.57 -30.46
C CYS A 90 12.21 -2.65 -29.46
N SER A 91 11.71 -3.21 -28.36
CA SER A 91 10.99 -2.43 -27.35
C SER A 91 11.92 -1.49 -26.60
N PHE A 92 11.34 -0.39 -26.12
CA PHE A 92 12.05 0.58 -25.30
C PHE A 92 12.69 -0.04 -24.06
N ILE A 93 11.98 -0.95 -23.36
CA ILE A 93 12.45 -1.60 -22.12
C ILE A 93 13.69 -2.47 -22.34
N ARG A 94 13.92 -2.98 -23.57
CA ARG A 94 15.14 -3.74 -23.91
C ARG A 94 16.36 -2.87 -24.19
N SER A 95 16.19 -1.55 -24.21
CA SER A 95 17.28 -0.59 -24.35
C SER A 95 17.62 0.02 -22.98
N PRO A 96 18.85 0.53 -22.75
CA PRO A 96 19.18 1.22 -21.51
C PRO A 96 18.40 2.53 -21.30
N ALA A 97 17.56 2.94 -22.24
CA ALA A 97 16.78 4.18 -22.15
C ALA A 97 15.79 4.20 -20.97
N TRP A 98 15.39 3.04 -20.44
CA TRP A 98 14.53 2.98 -19.25
C TRP A 98 15.18 3.60 -18.01
N VAL A 99 16.51 3.69 -17.96
CA VAL A 99 17.23 4.36 -16.87
C VAL A 99 16.85 5.83 -16.78
N GLN A 100 16.59 6.50 -17.91
CA GLN A 100 16.13 7.89 -17.91
C GLN A 100 14.73 8.02 -17.29
N ILE A 101 13.80 7.15 -17.69
CA ILE A 101 12.45 7.12 -17.11
C ILE A 101 12.52 6.87 -15.60
N LYS A 102 13.39 5.95 -15.15
CA LYS A 102 13.62 5.71 -13.72
C LYS A 102 14.06 7.00 -13.02
N CYS A 103 15.02 7.73 -13.57
CA CYS A 103 15.49 8.99 -13.00
C CYS A 103 14.37 10.05 -12.91
N ASP A 104 13.54 10.15 -13.95
CA ASP A 104 12.42 11.09 -13.97
C ASP A 104 11.36 10.70 -12.92
N LEU A 105 11.07 9.40 -12.78
CA LEU A 105 10.19 8.87 -11.74
C LEU A 105 10.75 9.09 -10.32
N ARG A 106 12.08 9.06 -10.14
CA ARG A 106 12.71 9.33 -8.84
C ARG A 106 12.43 10.74 -8.35
N VAL A 107 12.24 11.71 -9.25
CA VAL A 107 11.85 13.07 -8.82
C VAL A 107 10.52 13.04 -8.07
N LEU A 108 9.59 12.17 -8.46
CA LEU A 108 8.28 12.02 -7.81
C LEU A 108 8.39 11.51 -6.37
N SER A 109 9.46 10.81 -5.98
CA SER A 109 9.61 10.30 -4.61
C SER A 109 9.81 11.40 -3.56
N HIS A 110 10.02 12.65 -3.97
CA HIS A 110 10.12 13.79 -3.07
C HIS A 110 8.74 14.33 -2.64
N PHE A 111 7.65 13.83 -3.23
CA PHE A 111 6.30 14.22 -2.92
C PHE A 111 5.61 13.11 -2.12
N SER A 112 4.81 13.49 -1.11
CA SER A 112 3.98 12.56 -0.35
C SER A 112 2.58 12.52 -0.98
N PHE A 113 2.34 11.50 -1.80
CA PHE A 113 1.04 11.29 -2.43
C PHE A 113 0.06 10.61 -1.45
N ASN A 114 -1.23 10.86 -1.66
CA ASN A 114 -2.32 10.17 -0.99
C ASN A 114 -3.43 9.88 -2.01
N LEU A 115 -3.12 8.98 -2.94
CA LEU A 115 -4.01 8.55 -4.01
C LEU A 115 -4.88 7.39 -3.54
N SER A 116 -6.17 7.44 -3.88
CA SER A 116 -7.11 6.35 -3.58
C SER A 116 -6.83 5.15 -4.49
N ALA A 117 -6.64 3.99 -3.88
CA ALA A 117 -6.42 2.71 -4.58
C ALA A 117 -7.72 2.07 -5.09
N ASP A 118 -8.86 2.62 -4.69
CA ASP A 118 -10.21 2.15 -4.98
C ASP A 118 -11.01 3.09 -5.90
N SER A 119 -10.40 4.18 -6.39
CA SER A 119 -11.08 5.23 -7.15
C SER A 119 -11.74 4.74 -8.44
N GLU A 120 -11.17 3.71 -9.06
CA GLU A 120 -11.67 3.10 -10.30
C GLU A 120 -12.46 1.81 -10.05
N LEU A 121 -12.64 1.40 -8.78
CA LEU A 121 -13.45 0.25 -8.45
C LEU A 121 -14.94 0.59 -8.58
N THR A 122 -15.71 -0.35 -9.12
CA THR A 122 -17.16 -0.20 -9.22
C THR A 122 -17.74 -0.06 -7.80
N PRO A 123 -18.79 0.74 -7.55
CA PRO A 123 -19.41 0.97 -6.23
C PRO A 123 -19.89 -0.29 -5.47
N ARG A 124 -19.78 -1.48 -6.08
CA ARG A 124 -19.92 -2.76 -5.37
C ARG A 124 -18.85 -2.94 -4.28
N PHE A 125 -17.64 -2.37 -4.45
CA PHE A 125 -16.56 -2.47 -3.46
C PHE A 125 -16.74 -1.56 -2.24
N GLN A 126 -17.35 -0.39 -2.43
CA GLN A 126 -17.54 0.60 -1.36
C GLN A 126 -18.36 0.02 -0.19
N ARG A 127 -19.24 -0.95 -0.47
CA ARG A 127 -19.96 -1.71 0.55
C ARG A 127 -19.06 -2.76 1.23
N CYS A 128 -18.13 -3.39 0.52
CA CYS A 128 -17.28 -4.43 1.09
C CYS A 128 -16.13 -3.90 1.96
N SER A 129 -15.66 -2.66 1.77
CA SER A 129 -14.59 -2.06 2.59
C SER A 129 -15.09 -1.40 3.88
N GLU A 130 -16.30 -0.81 3.87
CA GLU A 130 -16.86 -0.13 5.05
C GLU A 130 -17.49 -1.08 6.09
N HIS A 131 -18.02 -2.22 5.65
CA HIS A 131 -18.78 -3.13 6.51
C HIS A 131 -17.97 -4.08 7.43
N PRO A 132 -16.80 -4.64 7.08
CA PRO A 132 -16.20 -5.72 7.88
C PRO A 132 -15.73 -5.27 9.25
N LEU A 133 -14.96 -4.18 9.31
CA LEU A 133 -14.36 -3.71 10.56
C LEU A 133 -15.39 -3.05 11.48
N LYS A 134 -16.36 -2.33 10.92
CA LYS A 134 -17.36 -1.61 11.70
C LYS A 134 -18.33 -2.55 12.40
N GLU A 135 -18.76 -3.62 11.73
CA GLU A 135 -19.59 -4.67 12.33
C GLU A 135 -18.79 -5.49 13.36
N SER A 136 -17.56 -5.93 13.06
CA SER A 136 -16.76 -6.71 14.02
C SER A 136 -16.38 -5.94 15.28
N VAL A 137 -16.03 -4.65 15.14
CA VAL A 137 -15.76 -3.77 16.29
C VAL A 137 -17.04 -3.52 17.08
N ARG A 138 -18.18 -3.29 16.41
CA ARG A 138 -19.48 -3.15 17.07
C ARG A 138 -19.87 -4.42 17.83
N GLU A 139 -19.69 -5.59 17.24
CA GLU A 139 -19.96 -6.88 17.86
C GLU A 139 -19.06 -7.13 19.07
N MET A 140 -17.77 -6.80 18.99
CA MET A 140 -16.87 -6.86 20.14
C MET A 140 -17.31 -5.92 21.27
N LEU A 141 -17.69 -4.68 20.95
CA LEU A 141 -18.13 -3.69 21.93
C LEU A 141 -19.43 -4.11 22.64
N VAL A 142 -20.37 -4.69 21.90
CA VAL A 142 -21.63 -5.23 22.44
C VAL A 142 -21.38 -6.49 23.28
N LYS A 143 -20.56 -7.43 22.77
CA LYS A 143 -20.24 -8.70 23.43
C LYS A 143 -19.49 -8.52 24.75
N HIS A 144 -18.59 -7.54 24.82
CA HIS A 144 -17.84 -7.22 26.04
C HIS A 144 -18.55 -6.21 26.95
N HIS A 145 -19.80 -5.85 26.64
CA HIS A 145 -20.60 -4.88 27.40
C HIS A 145 -19.88 -3.55 27.66
N LEU A 146 -18.98 -3.14 26.77
CA LEU A 146 -18.20 -1.92 26.90
C LEU A 146 -19.07 -0.67 26.64
N PHE A 147 -20.20 -0.84 25.95
CA PHE A 147 -21.27 0.16 25.82
C PHE A 147 -22.64 -0.51 25.77
N SER A 148 -23.51 -0.18 26.73
CA SER A 148 -24.94 -0.45 26.66
C SER A 148 -25.66 0.79 26.13
N TRP A 149 -26.04 0.78 24.85
CA TRP A 149 -27.06 1.72 24.39
C TRP A 149 -28.41 1.08 24.68
N GLU A 150 -28.99 1.40 25.83
CA GLU A 150 -30.44 1.33 25.94
C GLU A 150 -31.00 2.43 25.03
N LEU A 151 -31.73 2.00 24.00
CA LEU A 151 -32.47 2.84 23.06
C LEU A 151 -33.93 2.88 23.50
#